data_AF-A0ABD3FQG2-F1
#
_entry.id   AF-A0ABD3FQG2-F1
#
_cell.length_a   1.000
_cell.length_b   1.000
_cell.length_c   1.000
_cell.angle_alpha   90.00
_cell.angle_beta   90.00
_cell.angle_gamma   90.00
#
_symmetry.space_group_name_H-M   'P 1'
#
loop_
_entity.id
_entity.type
_entity.pdbx_description
1 polymer ?
#
loop_
_entity_poly.entity_id
_entity_poly.type
_entity_poly.pdbx_seq_one_letter_code
_entity_poly.pdbx_strand_id
1 'polypeptide(L)'
;MPVWSRDEILRCRKLLYPATPETVVQDRYRRWGGIARYVLGYTQVGCQQALLEEAIDFVDLDWLLNAYRKLDANDAQTHILIHYCVSTRFTDEYIVFASPYVQQEVYQRLYRKDKWRLLEFIGASGGNDALAVLRDQLFEEHVHSGRTFRTRHLVENGDEHDDGKYPSEGDWDEDRR
;
A
#
# COMPACT_ATOMS: atom_id res chain seq x y z
N MET A 1 16.06 1.89 -8.96
CA MET A 1 16.05 1.19 -10.27
C MET A 1 14.65 0.64 -10.49
N PRO A 2 14.12 0.65 -11.73
CA PRO A 2 12.79 0.11 -12.00
C PRO A 2 12.74 -1.39 -11.66
N VAL A 3 11.63 -1.82 -11.08
CA VAL A 3 11.38 -3.23 -10.79
C VAL A 3 11.06 -4.01 -12.07
N TRP A 4 11.39 -5.30 -12.07
CA TRP A 4 11.18 -6.15 -13.23
C TRP A 4 9.78 -6.74 -13.22
N SER A 5 9.15 -6.76 -14.39
CA SER A 5 7.90 -7.49 -14.61
C SER A 5 8.10 -8.99 -14.45
N ARG A 6 7.00 -9.70 -14.18
CA ARG A 6 6.98 -11.17 -14.10
C ARG A 6 7.57 -11.81 -15.37
N ASP A 7 7.27 -11.27 -16.54
CA ASP A 7 7.76 -11.81 -17.82
C ASP A 7 9.26 -11.62 -18.00
N GLU A 8 9.82 -10.50 -17.52
CA GLU A 8 11.27 -10.28 -17.51
C GLU A 8 11.98 -11.24 -16.55
N ILE A 9 11.43 -11.43 -15.36
CA ILE A 9 11.94 -12.39 -14.37
C ILE A 9 11.95 -13.82 -14.94
N LEU A 10 10.84 -14.25 -15.55
CA LEU A 10 10.74 -15.60 -16.11
C LEU A 10 11.65 -15.81 -17.33
N ARG A 11 11.79 -14.79 -18.19
CA ARG A 11 12.76 -14.82 -19.30
C ARG A 11 14.19 -14.93 -18.79
N CYS A 12 14.56 -14.12 -17.81
CA CYS A 12 15.88 -14.15 -17.20
C CYS A 12 16.18 -15.48 -16.51
N ARG A 13 15.20 -16.04 -15.78
CA ARG A 13 15.31 -17.38 -15.19
C ARG A 13 15.66 -18.44 -16.22
N LYS A 14 14.99 -18.44 -17.38
CA LYS A 14 15.26 -19.42 -18.45
C LYS A 14 16.68 -19.31 -19.01
N LEU A 15 17.22 -18.10 -19.09
CA LEU A 15 18.53 -17.83 -19.68
C LEU A 15 19.69 -18.03 -18.69
N LEU A 16 19.56 -17.52 -17.46
CA LEU A 16 20.66 -17.42 -16.49
C LEU A 16 20.53 -18.36 -15.29
N TYR A 17 19.32 -18.82 -14.99
CA TYR A 17 19.04 -19.68 -13.83
C TYR A 17 18.21 -20.92 -14.19
N PRO A 18 18.61 -21.72 -15.21
CA PRO A 18 17.79 -22.83 -15.72
C PRO A 18 17.54 -23.91 -14.66
N ALA A 19 18.47 -24.09 -13.71
CA ALA A 19 18.36 -25.04 -12.61
C ALA A 19 17.33 -24.63 -11.54
N THR A 20 17.00 -23.35 -11.41
CA THR A 20 16.03 -22.88 -10.42
C THR A 20 14.62 -23.20 -10.90
N PRO A 21 13.78 -23.93 -10.16
CA PRO A 21 12.42 -24.24 -10.59
C PRO A 21 11.56 -22.98 -10.75
N GLU A 22 10.70 -22.96 -11.78
CA GLU A 22 9.81 -21.82 -12.03
C GLU A 22 8.85 -21.55 -10.87
N THR A 23 8.33 -22.62 -10.24
CA THR A 23 7.41 -22.52 -9.10
C THR A 23 8.04 -21.76 -7.93
N VAL A 24 9.32 -21.99 -7.66
CA VAL A 24 10.06 -21.28 -6.60
C VAL A 24 10.21 -19.80 -6.97
N VAL A 25 10.58 -19.49 -8.21
CA VAL A 25 10.70 -18.09 -8.67
C VAL A 25 9.37 -17.37 -8.60
N GLN A 26 8.26 -18.03 -8.95
CA GLN A 26 6.93 -17.45 -8.83
C GLN A 26 6.54 -17.19 -7.37
N ASP A 27 6.83 -18.10 -6.45
CA ASP A 27 6.64 -17.86 -5.01
C ASP A 27 7.46 -16.66 -4.52
N ARG A 28 8.74 -16.57 -4.93
CA ARG A 28 9.60 -15.44 -4.58
C ARG A 28 9.10 -14.13 -5.17
N TYR A 29 8.65 -14.12 -6.42
CA TYR A 29 8.06 -12.94 -7.05
C TYR A 29 6.81 -12.47 -6.31
N ARG A 30 5.98 -13.39 -5.80
CA ARG A 30 4.79 -13.00 -5.00
C ARG A 30 5.18 -12.24 -3.73
N ARG A 31 6.28 -12.61 -3.08
CA ARG A 31 6.75 -11.97 -1.84
C ARG A 31 7.55 -10.70 -2.08
N TRP A 32 8.54 -10.77 -2.96
CA TRP A 32 9.52 -9.71 -3.22
C TRP A 32 9.13 -8.78 -4.38
N GLY A 33 8.07 -9.09 -5.11
CA GLY A 33 7.71 -8.38 -6.33
C GLY A 33 8.78 -8.51 -7.41
N GLY A 34 9.09 -7.41 -8.07
CA GLY A 34 10.03 -7.36 -9.19
C GLY A 34 11.50 -7.20 -8.82
N ILE A 35 11.90 -7.40 -7.56
CA ILE A 35 13.30 -7.26 -7.14
C ILE A 35 14.11 -8.49 -7.58
N ALA A 36 14.64 -8.44 -8.81
CA ALA A 36 15.32 -9.56 -9.45
C ALA A 36 16.42 -10.21 -8.61
N ARG A 37 17.15 -9.43 -7.80
CA ARG A 37 18.20 -9.94 -6.90
C ARG A 37 17.67 -10.99 -5.92
N TYR A 38 16.54 -10.73 -5.28
CA TYR A 38 15.95 -11.64 -4.29
C TYR A 38 15.12 -12.75 -4.94
N VAL A 39 14.51 -12.44 -6.09
CA VAL A 39 13.67 -13.39 -6.83
C VAL A 39 14.48 -14.44 -7.59
N LEU A 40 15.69 -14.11 -8.05
CA LEU A 40 16.54 -15.00 -8.84
C LEU A 40 17.86 -15.30 -8.13
N GLY A 41 18.67 -14.26 -7.88
CA GLY A 41 20.03 -14.40 -7.36
C GLY A 41 20.11 -15.05 -5.99
N TYR A 42 19.15 -14.72 -5.10
CA TYR A 42 19.10 -15.22 -3.73
C TYR A 42 18.00 -16.26 -3.50
N THR A 43 17.51 -16.90 -4.55
CA THR A 43 16.40 -17.86 -4.44
C THR A 43 16.65 -18.95 -3.37
N GLN A 44 17.89 -19.44 -3.30
CA GLN A 44 18.33 -20.52 -2.40
C GLN A 44 19.10 -20.03 -1.16
N VAL A 45 19.25 -18.70 -0.99
CA VAL A 45 20.03 -18.14 0.11
C VAL A 45 19.09 -17.75 1.24
N GLY A 46 18.90 -18.66 2.20
CA GLY A 46 17.91 -18.52 3.27
C GLY A 46 18.03 -17.23 4.09
N CYS A 47 19.26 -16.82 4.47
CA CYS A 47 19.47 -15.59 5.22
C CYS A 47 19.07 -14.33 4.43
N GLN A 48 19.24 -14.33 3.10
CA GLN A 48 18.80 -13.22 2.26
C GLN A 48 17.27 -13.20 2.11
N GLN A 49 16.62 -14.37 2.18
CA GLN A 49 15.17 -14.48 2.17
C GLN A 49 14.55 -13.97 3.49
N ALA A 50 15.25 -14.17 4.62
CA ALA A 50 14.81 -13.71 5.94
C ALA A 50 14.76 -12.18 6.06
N LEU A 51 15.57 -11.45 5.27
CA LEU A 51 15.60 -9.98 5.30
C LEU A 51 14.23 -9.34 5.01
N LEU A 52 13.35 -10.00 4.26
CA LEU A 52 12.00 -9.48 4.04
C LEU A 52 11.19 -9.46 5.33
N GLU A 53 11.19 -10.58 6.04
CA GLU A 53 10.46 -10.72 7.31
C GLU A 53 11.06 -9.80 8.37
N GLU A 54 12.40 -9.68 8.43
CA GLU A 54 13.08 -8.75 9.33
C GLU A 54 12.71 -7.29 9.04
N ALA A 55 12.63 -6.90 7.77
CA ALA A 55 12.23 -5.56 7.38
C ALA A 55 10.75 -5.30 7.74
N ILE A 56 9.86 -6.26 7.48
CA ILE A 56 8.46 -6.18 7.89
C ILE A 56 8.38 -6.02 9.41
N ASP A 57 9.09 -6.84 10.18
CA ASP A 57 9.08 -6.78 11.65
C ASP A 57 9.67 -5.48 12.19
N PHE A 58 10.55 -4.80 11.48
CA PHE A 58 11.07 -3.51 11.91
C PHE A 58 10.08 -2.36 11.69
N VAL A 59 9.21 -2.45 10.67
CA VAL A 59 8.41 -1.34 10.18
C VAL A 59 7.43 -0.78 11.22
N ASP A 60 7.30 0.55 11.24
CA ASP A 60 6.17 1.25 11.83
C ASP A 60 5.78 2.48 11.03
N LEU A 61 4.69 3.13 11.44
CA LEU A 61 4.11 4.24 10.69
C LEU A 61 5.07 5.44 10.65
N ASP A 62 5.80 5.73 11.72
CA ASP A 62 6.79 6.82 11.72
C ASP A 62 7.94 6.52 10.78
N TRP A 63 8.45 5.30 10.82
CA TRP A 63 9.49 4.86 9.89
C TRP A 63 9.02 4.96 8.45
N LEU A 64 7.80 4.52 8.14
CA LEU A 64 7.21 4.57 6.80
C LEU A 64 7.05 6.03 6.30
N LEU A 65 6.53 6.91 7.16
CA LEU A 65 6.40 8.34 6.86
C LEU A 65 7.76 9.02 6.71
N ASN A 66 8.76 8.60 7.50
CA ASN A 66 10.11 9.11 7.39
C ASN A 66 10.80 8.61 6.13
N ALA A 67 10.62 7.36 5.73
CA ALA A 67 11.13 6.80 4.47
C ALA A 67 10.51 7.51 3.26
N TYR A 68 9.25 7.96 3.40
CA TYR A 68 8.60 8.79 2.40
C TYR A 68 9.21 10.20 2.34
N ARG A 69 9.41 10.85 3.50
CA ARG A 69 9.89 12.25 3.59
C ARG A 69 11.38 12.39 3.30
N LYS A 70 12.16 11.42 3.75
CA LYS A 70 13.60 11.36 3.56
C LYS A 70 13.84 10.43 2.40
N LEU A 71 14.11 10.99 1.23
CA LEU A 71 14.79 10.32 0.12
C LEU A 71 16.22 9.92 0.52
N ASP A 72 16.43 9.36 1.71
CA ASP A 72 17.74 8.96 2.16
C ASP A 72 18.00 7.54 1.65
N ALA A 73 18.75 7.48 0.54
CA ALA A 73 19.00 6.28 -0.24
C ALA A 73 19.76 5.17 0.52
N ASN A 74 20.12 5.38 1.80
CA ASN A 74 21.05 4.55 2.54
C ASN A 74 20.41 3.54 3.50
N ASP A 75 19.08 3.54 3.66
CA ASP A 75 18.41 2.52 4.46
C ASP A 75 18.07 1.30 3.59
N ALA A 76 18.89 0.25 3.68
CA ALA A 76 18.71 -0.99 2.94
C ALA A 76 17.34 -1.65 3.14
N GLN A 77 16.67 -1.41 4.28
CA GLN A 77 15.36 -1.97 4.58
C GLN A 77 14.24 -1.24 3.82
N THR A 78 14.41 0.05 3.53
CA THR A 78 13.44 0.82 2.71
C THR A 78 13.29 0.22 1.33
N HIS A 79 14.39 -0.07 0.65
CA HIS A 79 14.37 -0.62 -0.72
C HIS A 79 13.79 -2.03 -0.82
N ILE A 80 13.68 -2.75 0.30
CA ILE A 80 13.06 -4.08 0.37
C ILE A 80 11.54 -3.97 0.43
N LEU A 81 11.01 -3.01 1.19
CA LEU A 81 9.57 -2.89 1.43
C LEU A 81 8.87 -1.98 0.43
N ILE A 82 9.56 -0.91 -0.01
CA ILE A 82 8.97 0.15 -0.82
C ILE A 82 9.87 0.48 -2.02
N HIS A 83 9.21 0.92 -3.08
CA HIS A 83 9.85 1.30 -4.33
C HIS A 83 9.42 2.69 -4.74
N TYR A 84 10.42 3.45 -5.17
CA TYR A 84 10.20 4.74 -5.77
C TYR A 84 9.84 4.57 -7.24
N CYS A 85 8.68 5.09 -7.60
CA CYS A 85 8.15 5.09 -8.95
C CYS A 85 7.97 6.52 -9.43
N VAL A 86 8.07 6.67 -10.74
CA VAL A 86 7.81 7.94 -11.41
C VAL A 86 6.78 7.68 -12.49
N SER A 87 5.85 8.61 -12.68
CA SER A 87 4.86 8.55 -13.74
C SER A 87 5.54 8.43 -15.11
N THR A 88 4.82 7.90 -16.10
CA THR A 88 5.35 7.71 -17.46
C THR A 88 5.82 9.01 -18.13
N ARG A 89 5.31 10.15 -17.66
CA ARG A 89 5.70 11.49 -18.11
C ARG A 89 6.77 12.15 -17.25
N PHE A 90 7.27 11.45 -16.24
CA PHE A 90 8.24 11.96 -15.27
C PHE A 90 7.78 13.21 -14.51
N THR A 91 6.46 13.34 -14.34
CA THR A 91 5.83 14.51 -13.71
C THR A 91 5.55 14.30 -12.23
N ASP A 92 5.31 13.05 -11.84
CA ASP A 92 4.82 12.71 -10.51
C ASP A 92 5.64 11.57 -9.95
N GLU A 93 6.02 11.72 -8.70
CA GLU A 93 6.82 10.75 -7.97
C GLU A 93 5.93 10.13 -6.88
N TYR A 94 5.98 8.82 -6.77
CA TYR A 94 5.15 8.10 -5.82
C TYR A 94 5.85 6.84 -5.32
N ILE A 95 5.45 6.40 -4.15
CA ILE A 95 5.98 5.19 -3.53
C ILE A 95 4.94 4.10 -3.60
N VAL A 96 5.39 2.89 -3.93
CA VAL A 96 4.57 1.68 -3.89
C VAL A 96 5.25 0.61 -3.06
N PHE A 97 4.47 -0.26 -2.43
CA PHE A 97 5.02 -1.46 -1.81
C PHE A 97 5.66 -2.39 -2.84
N ALA A 98 6.67 -3.15 -2.40
CA ALA A 98 7.40 -4.08 -3.25
C ALA A 98 6.49 -5.15 -3.87
N SER A 99 5.48 -5.61 -3.13
CA SER A 99 4.49 -6.55 -3.60
C SER A 99 3.17 -6.38 -2.83
N PRO A 100 2.06 -6.95 -3.34
CA PRO A 100 0.80 -7.02 -2.59
C PRO A 100 0.95 -7.76 -1.25
N TYR A 101 1.83 -8.77 -1.21
CA TYR A 101 2.14 -9.49 0.03
C TYR A 101 2.76 -8.55 1.08
N VAL A 102 3.74 -7.74 0.68
CA VAL A 102 4.38 -6.77 1.57
C VAL A 102 3.38 -5.73 2.05
N GLN A 103 2.54 -5.20 1.15
CA GLN A 103 1.50 -4.23 1.50
C GLN A 103 0.57 -4.79 2.59
N GLN A 104 0.09 -6.02 2.41
CA GLN A 104 -0.77 -6.71 3.37
C GLN A 104 -0.08 -6.94 4.72
N GLU A 105 1.14 -7.48 4.73
CA GLU A 105 1.86 -7.77 5.98
C GLU A 105 2.24 -6.50 6.75
N VAL A 106 2.69 -5.47 6.04
CA VAL A 106 2.96 -4.15 6.63
C VAL A 106 1.68 -3.58 7.24
N TYR A 107 0.57 -3.57 6.51
CA TYR A 107 -0.72 -3.10 7.04
C TYR A 107 -1.13 -3.87 8.30
N GLN A 108 -1.07 -5.20 8.28
CA GLN A 108 -1.42 -6.04 9.44
C GLN A 108 -0.53 -5.73 10.64
N ARG A 109 0.76 -5.52 10.42
CA ARG A 109 1.69 -5.13 11.48
C ARG A 109 1.38 -3.75 12.05
N LEU A 110 1.18 -2.75 11.20
CA LEU A 110 0.80 -1.40 11.63
C LEU A 110 -0.49 -1.43 12.46
N TYR A 111 -1.48 -2.21 12.00
CA TYR A 111 -2.76 -2.36 12.67
C TYR A 111 -2.61 -3.00 14.06
N ARG A 112 -1.75 -4.02 14.20
CA ARG A 112 -1.46 -4.66 15.50
C ARG A 112 -0.66 -3.75 16.43
N LYS A 113 0.28 -2.97 15.89
CA LYS A 113 1.18 -2.10 16.66
C LYS A 113 0.45 -0.86 17.20
N ASP A 114 -0.26 -0.14 16.33
CA ASP A 114 -0.99 1.08 16.67
C ASP A 114 -2.17 1.31 15.72
N LYS A 115 -3.27 0.61 16.01
CA LYS A 115 -4.51 0.69 15.24
C LYS A 115 -5.05 2.13 15.16
N TRP A 116 -5.09 2.85 16.27
CA TRP A 116 -5.73 4.16 16.32
C TRP A 116 -5.02 5.14 15.41
N ARG A 117 -3.69 5.18 15.51
CA ARG A 117 -2.87 6.06 14.70
C ARG A 117 -2.90 5.70 13.21
N LEU A 118 -2.91 4.41 12.88
CA LEU A 118 -3.09 3.95 11.50
C LEU A 118 -4.43 4.44 10.92
N LEU A 119 -5.53 4.30 11.66
CA LEU A 119 -6.84 4.74 11.20
C LEU A 119 -6.97 6.26 11.11
N GLU A 120 -6.33 7.00 12.03
CA GLU A 120 -6.24 8.45 11.96
C GLU A 120 -5.49 8.89 10.69
N PHE A 121 -4.38 8.24 10.37
CA PHE A 121 -3.63 8.51 9.14
C PHE A 121 -4.43 8.20 7.87
N ILE A 122 -5.13 7.06 7.84
CA ILE A 122 -5.99 6.64 6.72
C ILE A 122 -7.19 7.58 6.56
N GLY A 123 -7.80 8.02 7.66
CA GLY A 123 -8.98 8.88 7.68
C GLY A 123 -8.70 10.36 7.41
N ALA A 124 -7.43 10.78 7.42
CA ALA A 124 -7.05 12.17 7.17
C ALA A 124 -7.40 12.58 5.73
N SER A 125 -8.33 13.54 5.59
CA SER A 125 -8.78 14.09 4.31
C SER A 125 -7.95 15.28 3.82
N GLY A 126 -7.12 15.88 4.70
CA GLY A 126 -6.21 16.97 4.38
C GLY A 126 -4.77 16.60 4.70
N GLY A 127 -3.87 16.66 3.72
CA GLY A 127 -2.45 16.37 3.94
C GLY A 127 -1.64 16.44 2.65
N ASN A 128 -0.31 16.31 2.81
CA ASN A 128 0.68 16.32 1.73
C ASN A 128 0.27 15.35 0.60
N ASP A 129 0.04 15.87 -0.61
CA ASP A 129 -0.33 15.11 -1.82
C ASP A 129 0.62 13.93 -2.07
N ALA A 130 1.88 14.10 -1.68
CA ALA A 130 2.89 13.05 -1.79
C ALA A 130 2.47 11.77 -1.01
N LEU A 131 1.87 11.92 0.18
CA LEU A 131 1.43 10.79 1.00
C LEU A 131 0.08 10.20 0.56
N ALA A 132 -0.59 10.77 -0.45
CA ALA A 132 -1.89 10.29 -0.91
C ALA A 132 -1.82 8.84 -1.38
N VAL A 133 -0.85 8.50 -2.23
CA VAL A 133 -0.70 7.13 -2.76
C VAL A 133 -0.49 6.11 -1.64
N LEU A 134 0.34 6.44 -0.65
CA LEU A 134 0.57 5.55 0.48
C LEU A 134 -0.68 5.38 1.35
N ARG A 135 -1.43 6.46 1.57
CA ARG A 135 -2.70 6.42 2.28
C ARG A 135 -3.71 5.55 1.54
N ASP A 136 -3.79 5.68 0.23
CA ASP A 136 -4.70 4.92 -0.62
C ASP A 136 -4.37 3.41 -0.58
N GLN A 137 -3.09 3.03 -0.64
CA GLN A 137 -2.67 1.63 -0.52
C GLN A 137 -3.05 1.02 0.85
N LEU A 138 -2.84 1.76 1.94
CA LEU A 138 -3.21 1.31 3.29
C LEU A 138 -4.73 1.31 3.50
N PHE A 139 -5.44 2.25 2.89
CA PHE A 139 -6.90 2.27 2.88
C PHE A 139 -7.47 1.07 2.12
N GLU A 140 -6.90 0.74 0.97
CA GLU A 140 -7.29 -0.44 0.18
C GLU A 140 -7.17 -1.73 1.00
N GLU A 141 -6.04 -1.94 1.70
CA GLU A 141 -5.89 -3.09 2.62
C GLU A 141 -6.90 -3.06 3.76
N HIS A 142 -7.17 -1.87 4.31
CA HIS A 142 -8.18 -1.70 5.35
C HIS A 142 -9.57 -2.16 4.88
N VAL A 143 -9.92 -1.83 3.65
CA VAL A 143 -11.18 -2.22 3.01
C VAL A 143 -11.23 -3.72 2.76
N HIS A 144 -10.18 -4.27 2.13
CA HIS A 144 -10.11 -5.69 1.77
C HIS A 144 -10.03 -6.64 2.97
N SER A 145 -9.53 -6.17 4.12
CA SER A 145 -9.44 -6.96 5.37
C SER A 145 -10.79 -7.33 6.01
N GLY A 146 -11.91 -7.13 5.31
CA GLY A 146 -13.20 -7.72 5.68
C GLY A 146 -14.11 -6.80 6.47
N ARG A 147 -13.99 -5.47 6.33
CA ARG A 147 -14.98 -4.56 6.91
C ARG A 147 -16.17 -4.43 5.97
N THR A 148 -17.37 -4.65 6.50
CA THR A 148 -18.60 -4.33 5.79
C THR A 148 -18.76 -2.81 5.80
N PHE A 149 -18.63 -2.18 4.63
CA PHE A 149 -18.92 -0.76 4.49
C PHE A 149 -20.42 -0.59 4.32
N ARG A 150 -21.01 0.34 5.08
CA ARG A 150 -22.33 0.86 4.75
C ARG A 150 -22.18 1.74 3.52
N THR A 151 -22.37 1.17 2.34
CA THR A 151 -22.48 1.93 1.11
C THR A 151 -23.84 2.62 1.08
N ARG A 152 -23.85 3.92 0.73
CA ARG A 152 -25.10 4.59 0.39
C ARG A 152 -25.56 4.03 -0.95
N HIS A 153 -26.82 3.62 -1.04
CA HIS A 153 -27.41 3.21 -2.30
C HIS A 153 -27.44 4.44 -3.21
N LEU A 154 -26.64 4.42 -4.28
CA LEU A 154 -26.77 5.42 -5.34
C LEU A 154 -28.07 5.06 -6.07
N VAL A 155 -29.08 5.91 -5.94
CA VAL A 155 -30.35 5.72 -6.65
C VAL A 155 -30.06 5.89 -8.14
N GLU A 156 -30.19 4.80 -8.91
CA GLU A 156 -30.13 4.86 -10.37
C GLU A 156 -31.42 5.47 -10.90
N ASN A 157 -31.29 6.67 -11.48
CA ASN A 157 -32.25 7.33 -12.37
C ASN A 157 -33.67 7.57 -11.84
N GLY A 158 -33.95 8.85 -11.57
CA GLY A 158 -35.09 9.50 -12.21
C GLY A 158 -36.45 9.45 -11.52
N ASP A 159 -36.52 9.22 -10.21
CA ASP A 159 -37.76 9.43 -9.47
C ASP A 159 -37.70 10.75 -8.69
N GLU A 160 -38.64 11.61 -9.09
CA GLU A 160 -39.12 12.88 -8.57
C GLU A 160 -38.47 13.40 -7.28
N HIS A 161 -38.08 14.68 -7.32
CA HIS A 161 -37.93 15.51 -6.14
C HIS A 161 -39.14 15.29 -5.23
N ASP A 162 -38.97 14.55 -4.15
CA ASP A 162 -39.86 14.67 -3.00
C ASP A 162 -39.51 16.01 -2.36
N ASP A 163 -40.48 16.92 -2.40
CA ASP A 163 -40.45 18.27 -1.88
C ASP A 163 -40.37 18.19 -0.35
N GLY A 164 -39.23 17.71 0.16
CA GLY A 164 -38.87 17.76 1.55
C GLY A 164 -38.70 19.22 1.93
N LYS A 165 -39.80 19.83 2.38
CA LYS A 165 -39.88 21.13 3.06
C LYS A 165 -38.55 21.44 3.73
N TYR A 166 -37.85 22.46 3.20
CA TYR A 166 -36.81 23.14 3.95
C TYR A 166 -37.40 23.55 5.30
N PRO A 167 -36.75 23.23 6.43
CA PRO A 167 -37.09 23.87 7.70
C PRO A 167 -36.91 25.37 7.50
N SER A 168 -38.01 26.12 7.64
CA SER A 168 -37.97 27.59 7.65
C SER A 168 -37.16 28.04 8.87
N GLU A 169 -36.44 29.16 8.77
CA GLU A 169 -35.55 29.75 9.78
C GLU A 169 -36.22 30.14 11.13
N GLY A 170 -37.43 29.66 11.43
CA GLY A 170 -38.17 29.92 12.67
C GLY A 170 -38.09 28.81 13.73
N ASP A 171 -37.50 27.64 13.43
CA ASP A 171 -37.48 26.48 14.35
C ASP A 171 -36.28 26.47 15.34
N TRP A 172 -35.50 27.55 15.43
CA TRP A 172 -34.28 27.61 16.27
C TRP A 172 -34.45 28.31 17.63
N ASP A 173 -35.64 28.78 17.99
CA ASP A 173 -35.86 29.43 19.27
C ASP A 173 -37.02 28.77 20.03
N GLU A 174 -36.71 27.74 20.82
CA GLU A 174 -37.35 27.46 22.10
C GLU A 174 -36.67 26.27 22.80
N ASP A 175 -35.61 26.57 23.56
CA ASP A 175 -35.36 25.93 24.86
C ASP A 175 -34.23 26.66 25.61
N ARG A 176 -34.60 27.80 26.19
CA ARG A 176 -33.94 28.34 27.38
C ARG A 176 -35.02 28.69 28.41
N ARG A 177 -35.18 27.82 29.40
CA ARG A 177 -35.51 28.22 30.77
C ARG A 177 -34.94 27.22 31.76
#